data_AF-A0A7C2QAE0-F1
#
_entry.id   AF-A0A7C2QAE0-F1
#
_cell.length_a   1.000
_cell.length_b   1.000
_cell.length_c   1.000
_cell.angle_alpha   90.00
_cell.angle_beta   90.00
_cell.angle_gamma   90.00
#
_symmetry.space_group_name_H-M   'P 1'
#
loop_
_entity.id
_entity.type
_entity.pdbx_description
1 polymer ?
#
loop_
_entity_poly.entity_id
_entity_poly.type
_entity_poly.pdbx_seq_one_letter_code
_entity_poly.pdbx_strand_id
1 'polypeptide(L)'
;MIARLALEDGAIFTGVSFGAAGTRTGEVVFNTAMAGYQEVFTDPSYCGQIVVMTYPQMGNYGVNEEDFESGRPYLSGFVVKELPPRPSNYRATASLPNLCAAHGVLGLAGIDTRALTRRIRIYGALRGVISTEIADELELVRLATQSPPMEGSNLVTQVSP
;
A
#
# COMPACT_ATOMS: atom_id res chain seq x y z
N MET A 1 -10.88 -1.18 12.34
CA MET A 1 -10.99 0.25 11.96
C MET A 1 -11.17 0.31 10.45
N ILE A 2 -11.94 1.26 9.92
CA ILE A 2 -12.27 1.33 8.48
C ILE A 2 -11.15 2.11 7.76
N ALA A 3 -10.77 1.65 6.58
CA ALA A 3 -9.92 2.40 5.65
C ALA A 3 -10.60 2.49 4.28
N ARG A 4 -10.28 3.56 3.55
CA ARG A 4 -10.75 3.80 2.19
C ARG A 4 -9.56 4.11 1.29
N LEU A 5 -9.58 3.54 0.09
CA LEU A 5 -8.74 3.97 -1.03
C LEU A 5 -9.64 4.63 -2.07
N ALA A 6 -9.41 5.91 -2.34
CA ALA A 6 -10.05 6.62 -3.43
C ALA A 6 -9.06 6.82 -4.58
N LEU A 7 -9.55 6.73 -5.80
CA LEU A 7 -8.80 6.99 -7.04
C LEU A 7 -9.27 8.28 -7.69
N GLU A 8 -8.39 8.92 -8.47
CA GLU A 8 -8.69 10.16 -9.19
C GLU A 8 -9.84 10.03 -10.21
N ASP A 9 -10.12 8.81 -10.65
CA ASP A 9 -11.23 8.49 -11.57
C ASP A 9 -12.57 8.27 -10.84
N GLY A 10 -12.61 8.51 -9.52
CA GLY A 10 -13.79 8.43 -8.68
C GLY A 10 -14.08 7.05 -8.08
N ALA A 11 -13.27 6.01 -8.35
CA ALA A 11 -13.46 4.74 -7.65
C ALA A 11 -13.11 4.84 -6.16
N ILE A 12 -13.93 4.17 -5.34
CA ILE A 12 -13.71 4.01 -3.91
C ILE A 12 -13.64 2.52 -3.57
N PHE A 13 -12.65 2.14 -2.78
CA PHE A 13 -12.49 0.81 -2.20
C PHE A 13 -12.47 0.94 -0.67
N THR A 14 -13.50 0.42 -0.02
CA THR A 14 -13.62 0.45 1.45
C THR A 14 -13.28 -0.91 2.02
N GLY A 15 -12.45 -0.94 3.06
CA GLY A 15 -12.03 -2.16 3.73
C GLY A 15 -11.57 -1.92 5.17
N VAL A 16 -10.73 -2.82 5.65
CA VAL A 16 -10.24 -2.83 7.02
C VAL A 16 -8.83 -2.24 7.04
N SER A 17 -8.61 -1.27 7.91
CA SER A 17 -7.29 -0.69 8.11
C SER A 17 -6.37 -1.64 8.87
N PHE A 18 -5.07 -1.59 8.55
CA PHE A 18 -4.00 -2.18 9.35
C PHE A 18 -2.75 -1.31 9.27
N GLY A 19 -1.78 -1.53 10.16
CA GLY A 19 -0.60 -0.66 10.23
C GLY A 19 -0.91 0.68 10.88
N ALA A 20 -0.38 1.76 10.33
CA ALA A 20 -0.59 3.11 10.84
C ALA A 20 -1.95 3.70 10.42
N ALA A 21 -2.40 4.71 11.16
CA ALA A 21 -3.55 5.54 10.83
C ALA A 21 -3.08 6.85 10.16
N GLY A 22 -3.97 7.48 9.40
CA GLY A 22 -3.73 8.79 8.79
C GLY A 22 -4.39 8.93 7.43
N THR A 23 -3.82 9.83 6.64
CA THR A 23 -4.11 10.00 5.22
C THR A 23 -2.81 10.13 4.43
N ARG A 24 -2.70 9.40 3.31
CA ARG A 24 -1.54 9.43 2.41
C ARG A 24 -2.00 9.39 0.96
N THR A 25 -1.37 10.20 0.11
CA THR A 25 -1.56 10.17 -1.33
C THR A 25 -0.40 9.41 -1.99
N GLY A 26 -0.64 8.91 -3.20
CA GLY A 26 0.39 8.29 -4.01
C GLY A 26 -0.16 7.79 -5.34
N GLU A 27 0.76 7.38 -6.21
CA GLU A 27 0.40 6.66 -7.42
C GLU A 27 0.05 5.21 -7.09
N VAL A 28 -1.11 4.74 -7.53
CA VAL A 28 -1.59 3.38 -7.24
C VAL A 28 -1.10 2.43 -8.31
N VAL A 29 -0.25 1.51 -7.89
CA VAL A 29 0.37 0.49 -8.73
C VAL A 29 -0.02 -0.90 -8.24
N PHE A 30 0.17 -1.93 -9.06
CA PHE A 30 -0.02 -3.31 -8.63
C PHE A 30 1.22 -4.15 -8.84
N ASN A 31 1.43 -5.13 -7.95
CA ASN A 31 2.52 -6.09 -8.05
C ASN A 31 1.97 -7.54 -8.12
N THR A 32 2.50 -8.32 -9.07
CA THR A 32 2.09 -9.70 -9.36
C THR A 32 2.85 -10.77 -8.58
N ALA A 33 3.81 -10.37 -7.75
CA ALA A 33 4.56 -11.29 -6.90
C ALA A 33 3.62 -11.98 -5.91
N MET A 34 3.76 -13.30 -5.81
CA MET A 34 3.01 -14.14 -4.88
C MET A 34 3.71 -14.31 -3.53
N ALA A 35 5.00 -13.98 -3.48
CA ALA A 35 5.85 -13.96 -2.31
C ALA A 35 6.77 -12.75 -2.43
N GLY A 36 7.57 -12.49 -1.39
CA GLY A 36 8.49 -11.36 -1.39
C GLY A 36 7.83 -10.02 -1.06
N TYR A 37 6.75 -10.03 -0.26
CA TYR A 37 6.03 -8.79 0.06
C TYR A 37 6.82 -7.88 1.00
N GLN A 38 7.80 -8.40 1.73
CA GLN A 38 8.65 -7.61 2.61
C GLN A 38 9.68 -6.83 1.79
N GLU A 39 10.24 -7.48 0.78
CA GLU A 39 11.18 -6.91 -0.18
C GLU A 39 10.50 -5.76 -0.95
N VAL A 40 9.28 -5.99 -1.45
CA VAL A 40 8.42 -4.95 -2.02
C VAL A 40 8.15 -3.83 -1.03
N PHE A 41 7.97 -4.16 0.25
CA PHE A 41 7.71 -3.17 1.29
C PHE A 41 8.91 -2.25 1.54
N THR A 42 10.13 -2.75 1.34
CA THR A 42 11.39 -2.04 1.61
C THR A 42 12.08 -1.48 0.37
N ASP A 43 11.61 -1.80 -0.84
CA ASP A 43 12.21 -1.35 -2.09
C ASP A 43 12.02 0.18 -2.28
N PRO A 44 13.12 0.97 -2.40
CA PRO A 44 13.05 2.42 -2.62
C PRO A 44 12.30 2.84 -3.88
N SER A 45 12.16 1.95 -4.86
CA SER A 45 11.46 2.20 -6.12
C SER A 45 9.97 2.48 -5.92
N TYR A 46 9.38 2.04 -4.80
CA TYR A 46 7.99 2.32 -4.45
C TYR A 46 7.78 3.66 -3.72
N CYS A 47 8.81 4.52 -3.67
CA CYS A 47 8.68 5.84 -3.05
C CYS A 47 7.47 6.61 -3.63
N GLY A 48 6.57 7.05 -2.76
CA GLY A 48 5.37 7.80 -3.18
C GLY A 48 4.27 6.95 -3.82
N GLN A 49 4.39 5.62 -3.81
CA GLN A 49 3.42 4.72 -4.43
C GLN A 49 2.55 4.00 -3.38
N ILE A 50 1.29 3.74 -3.74
CA ILE A 50 0.39 2.86 -3.01
C ILE A 50 0.39 1.52 -3.74
N VAL A 51 0.94 0.49 -3.09
CA VAL A 51 1.19 -0.80 -3.73
C VAL A 51 0.02 -1.76 -3.46
N VAL A 52 -0.57 -2.26 -4.54
CA VAL A 52 -1.64 -3.25 -4.51
C VAL A 52 -1.08 -4.63 -4.83
N MET A 53 -1.12 -5.53 -3.87
CA MET A 53 -0.71 -6.91 -4.11
C MET A 53 -1.83 -7.71 -4.77
N THR A 54 -1.50 -8.41 -5.85
CA THR A 54 -2.50 -9.23 -6.57
C THR A 54 -2.71 -10.60 -5.93
N TYR A 55 -1.67 -11.20 -5.32
CA TYR A 55 -1.85 -12.46 -4.60
C TYR A 55 -2.71 -12.23 -3.34
N PRO A 56 -3.76 -13.05 -3.10
CA PRO A 56 -4.77 -12.66 -2.14
C PRO A 56 -4.30 -12.55 -0.69
N GLN A 57 -3.40 -13.43 -0.26
CA GLN A 57 -2.99 -13.54 1.13
C GLN A 57 -1.58 -12.97 1.32
N MET A 58 -1.48 -11.85 2.02
CA MET A 58 -0.21 -11.17 2.32
C MET A 58 0.06 -11.18 3.82
N GLY A 59 1.30 -11.45 4.24
CA GLY A 59 1.65 -11.58 5.66
C GLY A 59 1.64 -13.01 6.19
N ASN A 60 1.45 -14.01 5.33
CA ASN A 60 1.36 -15.43 5.70
C ASN A 60 2.65 -15.98 6.33
N TYR A 61 3.82 -15.49 5.93
CA TYR A 61 5.10 -15.87 6.53
C TYR A 61 5.66 -14.83 7.51
N GLY A 62 4.87 -13.82 7.89
CA GLY A 62 5.32 -12.75 8.78
C GLY A 62 6.42 -11.90 8.17
N VAL A 63 7.25 -11.31 9.01
CA VAL A 63 8.41 -10.52 8.60
C VAL A 63 9.61 -10.89 9.47
N ASN A 64 10.82 -10.59 9.01
CA ASN A 64 12.08 -10.80 9.74
C ASN A 64 13.10 -9.71 9.36
N GLU A 65 14.22 -9.61 10.06
CA GLU A 65 15.22 -8.56 9.77
C GLU A 65 16.09 -8.86 8.53
N GLU A 66 16.22 -10.12 8.14
CA GLU A 66 17.11 -10.56 7.06
C GLU A 66 16.57 -10.22 5.65
N ASP A 67 15.24 -10.15 5.50
CA ASP A 67 14.57 -9.93 4.21
C ASP A 67 14.29 -8.42 3.94
N PHE A 68 14.97 -7.50 4.64
CA PHE A 68 14.90 -6.05 4.35
C PHE A 68 15.88 -5.67 3.23
N GLU A 69 15.37 -5.10 2.13
CA GLU A 69 16.18 -4.59 1.01
C GLU A 69 16.77 -3.20 1.30
N SER A 70 16.26 -2.50 2.31
CA SER A 70 16.75 -1.17 2.69
C SER A 70 16.45 -0.85 4.16
N GLY A 71 17.05 0.23 4.68
CA GLY A 71 16.92 0.62 6.09
C GLY A 71 15.53 1.12 6.51
N ARG A 72 14.61 1.36 5.56
CA ARG A 72 13.22 1.79 5.84
C ARG A 72 12.29 1.53 4.65
N PRO A 73 10.98 1.36 4.87
CA PRO A 73 10.02 1.37 3.77
C PRO A 73 9.83 2.76 3.16
N TYR A 74 9.54 2.79 1.86
CA TYR A 74 9.39 4.02 1.07
C TYR A 74 7.97 4.22 0.50
N LEU A 75 7.15 3.18 0.48
CA LEU A 75 5.79 3.24 -0.06
C LEU A 75 4.83 4.06 0.80
N SER A 76 3.87 4.71 0.15
CA SER A 76 2.82 5.53 0.77
C SER A 76 1.71 4.70 1.40
N GLY A 77 1.45 3.50 0.90
CA GLY A 77 0.43 2.60 1.44
C GLY A 77 0.45 1.20 0.84
N PHE A 78 -0.07 0.22 1.60
CA PHE A 78 -0.04 -1.19 1.23
C PHE A 78 -1.45 -1.78 1.18
N VAL A 79 -1.83 -2.35 0.04
CA VAL A 79 -3.21 -2.77 -0.23
C VAL A 79 -3.25 -4.26 -0.57
N VAL A 80 -4.09 -4.99 0.15
CA VAL A 80 -4.16 -6.46 0.07
C VAL A 80 -5.60 -6.96 0.08
N LYS A 81 -5.83 -8.16 -0.45
CA LYS A 81 -7.16 -8.79 -0.38
C LYS A 81 -7.44 -9.32 1.02
N GLU A 82 -6.51 -10.09 1.57
CA GLU A 82 -6.65 -10.78 2.85
C GLU A 82 -5.35 -10.69 3.65
N LEU A 83 -5.50 -10.36 4.94
CA LEU A 83 -4.45 -10.53 5.94
C LEU A 83 -4.74 -11.80 6.74
N PRO A 84 -3.81 -12.75 6.81
CA PRO A 84 -3.95 -13.91 7.67
C PRO A 84 -3.95 -13.47 9.15
N PRO A 85 -4.70 -14.16 10.02
CA PRO A 85 -4.82 -13.79 11.43
C PRO A 85 -3.49 -13.95 12.19
N ARG A 86 -2.61 -14.84 11.72
CA ARG A 86 -1.26 -15.03 12.25
C ARG A 86 -0.29 -15.44 11.14
N PRO A 87 0.99 -15.02 11.22
CA PRO A 87 2.02 -15.58 10.37
C PRO A 87 2.34 -17.03 10.77
N SER A 88 2.88 -17.80 9.84
CA SER A 88 3.29 -19.18 10.04
C SER A 88 4.54 -19.51 9.24
N ASN A 89 5.69 -19.06 9.75
CA ASN A 89 7.02 -19.38 9.23
C ASN A 89 8.01 -19.39 10.39
N TYR A 90 8.99 -20.29 10.38
CA TYR A 90 9.98 -20.41 11.45
C TYR A 90 10.90 -19.18 11.57
N ARG A 91 11.06 -18.42 10.48
CA ARG A 91 11.83 -17.16 10.43
C ARG A 91 11.03 -15.96 10.92
N ALA A 92 9.71 -16.08 11.09
CA ALA A 92 8.86 -14.92 11.42
C ALA A 92 9.18 -14.38 12.82
N THR A 93 9.59 -13.12 12.90
CA THR A 93 9.81 -12.41 14.17
C THR A 93 8.70 -11.42 14.49
N ALA A 94 7.96 -10.95 13.47
CA ALA A 94 6.78 -10.10 13.64
C ALA A 94 5.72 -10.34 12.54
N SER A 95 4.57 -9.68 12.68
CA SER A 95 3.49 -9.69 11.68
C SER A 95 3.64 -8.52 10.71
N LEU A 96 3.09 -8.65 9.50
CA LEU A 96 3.04 -7.55 8.53
C LEU A 96 2.34 -6.29 9.08
N PRO A 97 1.19 -6.37 9.78
CA PRO A 97 0.59 -5.21 10.43
C PRO A 97 1.51 -4.51 11.43
N ASN A 98 2.31 -5.25 12.20
CA ASN A 98 3.25 -4.68 13.15
C ASN A 98 4.38 -3.94 12.42
N LEU A 99 4.88 -4.49 11.31
CA LEU A 99 5.87 -3.81 10.46
C LEU A 99 5.31 -2.49 9.92
N CYS A 100 4.10 -2.52 9.35
CA CYS A 100 3.45 -1.32 8.85
C CYS A 100 3.28 -0.25 9.95
N ALA A 101 2.84 -0.65 11.14
CA ALA A 101 2.66 0.25 12.27
C ALA A 101 4.00 0.85 12.75
N ALA A 102 5.05 0.03 12.85
CA ALA A 102 6.38 0.46 13.28
C ALA A 102 7.00 1.52 12.36
N HIS A 103 6.69 1.47 11.06
CA HIS A 103 7.22 2.40 10.07
C HIS A 103 6.23 3.45 9.57
N GLY A 104 5.05 3.57 10.20
CA GLY A 104 4.08 4.61 9.82
C GLY A 104 3.41 4.39 8.46
N VAL A 105 3.37 3.14 7.97
CA VAL A 105 2.74 2.78 6.68
C VAL A 105 1.28 2.40 6.88
N LEU A 106 0.40 2.98 6.06
CA LEU A 106 -1.03 2.71 6.07
C LEU A 106 -1.34 1.46 5.27
N GLY A 107 -2.08 0.53 5.87
CA GLY A 107 -2.53 -0.69 5.24
C GLY A 107 -4.04 -0.72 5.01
N LEU A 108 -4.47 -1.26 3.87
CA LEU A 108 -5.89 -1.53 3.54
C LEU A 108 -6.08 -2.99 3.12
N ALA A 109 -6.88 -3.72 3.87
CA ALA A 109 -7.23 -5.12 3.61
C ALA A 109 -8.73 -5.29 3.31
N GLY A 110 -9.12 -6.42 2.74
CA GLY A 110 -10.53 -6.80 2.55
C GLY A 110 -11.19 -6.23 1.31
N ILE A 111 -10.45 -5.59 0.40
CA ILE A 111 -11.00 -5.01 -0.83
C ILE A 111 -10.90 -5.96 -2.02
N ASP A 112 -11.62 -5.70 -3.10
CA ASP A 112 -11.44 -6.42 -4.36
C ASP A 112 -10.18 -5.94 -5.11
N THR A 113 -9.02 -6.48 -4.74
CA THR A 113 -7.75 -6.17 -5.41
C THR A 113 -7.75 -6.56 -6.89
N ARG A 114 -8.55 -7.56 -7.30
CA ARG A 114 -8.67 -7.94 -8.72
C ARG A 114 -9.41 -6.87 -9.52
N ALA A 115 -10.49 -6.30 -8.99
CA ALA A 115 -11.18 -5.18 -9.60
C ALA A 115 -10.25 -3.95 -9.71
N LEU A 116 -9.51 -3.65 -8.64
CA LEU A 116 -8.52 -2.57 -8.62
C LEU A 116 -7.41 -2.76 -9.66
N THR A 117 -6.79 -3.94 -9.70
CA THR A 117 -5.76 -4.27 -10.71
C THR A 117 -6.29 -4.18 -12.13
N ARG A 118 -7.52 -4.65 -12.39
CA ARG A 118 -8.13 -4.52 -13.72
C ARG A 118 -8.32 -3.05 -14.11
N ARG A 119 -8.72 -2.20 -13.17
CA ARG A 119 -8.90 -0.76 -13.38
C ARG A 119 -7.57 -0.11 -13.74
N ILE A 120 -6.51 -0.34 -12.94
CA ILE A 120 -5.15 0.17 -13.22
C ILE A 120 -4.65 -0.33 -14.59
N ARG A 121 -4.92 -1.58 -14.95
CA ARG A 121 -4.51 -2.12 -16.27
C ARG A 121 -5.24 -1.47 -17.45
N ILE A 122 -6.48 -1.00 -17.27
CA ILE A 122 -7.29 -0.37 -18.34
C ILE A 122 -6.96 1.11 -18.48
N TYR A 123 -6.81 1.83 -17.36
CA TYR A 123 -6.66 3.28 -17.35
C TYR A 123 -5.21 3.75 -17.17
N GLY A 124 -4.28 2.84 -16.89
CA GLY A 124 -2.91 3.17 -16.49
C GLY A 124 -2.78 3.34 -14.97
N ALA A 125 -1.58 3.73 -14.53
CA ALA A 125 -1.36 4.11 -13.13
C ALA A 125 -2.25 5.31 -12.78
N LEU A 126 -2.97 5.21 -11.66
CA LEU A 126 -3.92 6.23 -11.23
C LEU A 126 -3.43 6.85 -9.93
N ARG A 127 -3.61 8.15 -9.77
CA ARG A 127 -3.40 8.80 -8.48
C ARG A 127 -4.48 8.37 -7.50
N GLY A 128 -4.10 8.15 -6.26
CA GLY A 128 -5.01 7.73 -5.21
C GLY A 128 -4.66 8.28 -3.83
N VAL A 129 -5.60 8.14 -2.92
CA VAL A 129 -5.45 8.46 -1.51
C VAL A 129 -5.95 7.32 -0.65
N ILE A 130 -5.14 6.89 0.31
CA ILE A 130 -5.53 5.95 1.37
C ILE A 130 -5.77 6.75 2.65
N SER A 131 -6.92 6.54 3.29
CA SER A 131 -7.28 7.23 4.53
C SER A 131 -8.02 6.34 5.52
N THR A 132 -7.71 6.53 6.80
CA THR A 132 -8.47 5.97 7.94
C THR A 132 -9.31 7.03 8.65
N GLU A 133 -9.19 8.30 8.26
CA GLU A 133 -9.72 9.45 9.00
C GLU A 133 -10.86 10.13 8.25
N ILE A 134 -10.78 10.20 6.92
CA ILE A 134 -11.75 10.90 6.08
C ILE A 134 -12.86 9.92 5.69
N ALA A 135 -14.10 10.29 6.02
CA ALA A 135 -15.29 9.53 5.67
C ALA A 135 -15.96 10.03 4.38
N ASP A 136 -15.75 11.29 4.00
CA ASP A 136 -16.32 11.88 2.80
C ASP A 136 -15.56 11.38 1.55
N GLU A 137 -16.27 10.61 0.72
CA GLU A 137 -15.73 10.04 -0.51
C GLU A 137 -15.41 11.11 -1.56
N LEU A 138 -16.19 12.20 -1.62
CA LEU A 138 -15.93 13.30 -2.56
C LEU A 138 -14.66 14.07 -2.18
N GLU A 139 -14.45 14.26 -0.87
CA GLU A 139 -13.22 14.85 -0.36
C GLU A 139 -12.01 13.98 -0.71
N LEU A 140 -12.11 12.65 -0.54
CA LEU A 140 -11.05 11.72 -0.89
C LEU A 140 -10.72 11.75 -2.38
N VAL A 141 -11.72 11.72 -3.26
CA VAL A 141 -11.49 11.81 -4.72
C VAL A 141 -10.82 13.14 -5.05
N ARG A 142 -11.23 14.25 -4.44
CA ARG A 142 -10.59 15.56 -4.62
C ARG A 142 -9.11 15.52 -4.20
N LEU A 143 -8.79 14.88 -3.09
CA LEU A 143 -7.40 14.71 -2.63
C LEU A 143 -6.57 13.83 -3.59
N ALA A 144 -7.14 12.74 -4.11
CA ALA A 144 -6.48 11.91 -5.12
C ALA A 144 -6.15 12.71 -6.38
N THR A 145 -7.10 13.49 -6.89
CA THR A 145 -6.91 14.33 -8.09
C THR A 145 -5.94 15.50 -7.86
N GLN A 146 -5.75 15.94 -6.61
CA GLN A 146 -4.78 16.97 -6.23
C GLN A 146 -3.39 16.41 -5.92
N SER A 147 -3.24 15.08 -5.81
CA SER A 147 -1.93 14.47 -5.58
C SER A 147 -0.97 14.85 -6.71
N PRO A 148 0.30 15.19 -6.39
CA PRO A 148 1.31 15.39 -7.41
C PRO A 148 1.45 14.15 -8.30
N PRO A 149 1.57 14.31 -9.62
CA PRO A 149 1.89 13.19 -10.50
C PRO A 149 3.31 12.70 -10.25
N MET A 150 3.52 11.39 -10.43
CA MET A 150 4.86 10.82 -10.33
C MET A 150 5.71 11.19 -11.55
N GLU A 151 5.08 11.34 -12.72
CA GLU A 151 5.74 11.82 -13.94
C GLU A 151 6.35 13.22 -13.71
N GLY A 152 7.65 13.35 -13.98
CA GLY A 152 8.40 14.59 -13.77
C GLY A 152 8.85 14.84 -12.33
N SER A 153 8.52 13.97 -11.37
CA SER A 153 8.97 14.09 -9.98
C SER A 153 10.40 13.55 -9.80
N ASN A 154 11.26 14.31 -9.12
CA ASN A 154 12.58 13.84 -8.71
C ASN A 154 12.50 13.12 -7.36
N LEU A 155 12.18 11.83 -7.38
CA LEU A 155 12.10 10.99 -6.17
C LEU A 155 13.46 10.45 -5.72
N VAL A 156 14.48 10.51 -6.58
CA VAL A 156 15.84 10.01 -6.29
C VAL A 156 16.42 10.70 -5.06
N THR A 157 16.18 12.01 -4.90
CA THR A 157 16.64 12.79 -3.75
C THR A 157 15.97 12.40 -2.43
N GLN A 158 14.82 11.71 -2.47
CA GLN A 158 14.11 11.28 -1.27
C GLN A 158 14.58 9.92 -0.75
N VAL A 159 15.27 9.15 -1.61
CA VAL A 159 15.72 7.79 -1.33
C VAL A 159 17.25 7.65 -1.29
N SER A 160 17.97 8.65 -1.79
CA SER A 160 19.44 8.67 -1.76
C SER A 160 19.97 8.90 -0.33
N PRO A 161 21.12 8.29 0.04
CA PRO A 161 21.77 8.48 1.35
C PRO A 161 22.24 9.92 1.60
#